data_AF-A0A933KAQ5-F1
#
_entry.id   AF-A0A933KAQ5-F1
#
_cell.length_a   1.000
_cell.length_b   1.000
_cell.length_c   1.000
_cell.angle_alpha   90.00
_cell.angle_beta   90.00
_cell.angle_gamma   90.00
#
_symmetry.space_group_name_H-M   'P 1'
#
loop_
_entity.id
_entity.type
_entity.pdbx_description
1 polymer ?
#
loop_
_entity_poly.entity_id
_entity_poly.type
_entity_poly.pdbx_seq_one_letter_code
_entity_poly.pdbx_strand_id
1 'polypeptide(L)'
;MLCAESTAGYFLTGLPGLEVRWLPERQGDPEVDFVLGIGDQWIPLEVEYQARIDPVRDVRALIQFVEKLYHRSQFGILVTRKDLAVTLDPRIVALPLSSLLRMR
;
A
#
# COMPACT_ATOMS: atom_id res chain seq x y z
N MET A 1 4.48 -14.75 1.23
CA MET A 1 3.87 -13.44 1.44
C MET A 1 4.75 -12.64 2.40
N LEU A 2 4.86 -13.07 3.66
CA LEU A 2 5.70 -12.46 4.72
C LEU A 2 7.09 -11.92 4.31
N CYS A 3 7.84 -12.60 3.43
CA CYS A 3 9.16 -12.09 3.01
C CYS A 3 9.08 -10.80 2.17
N ALA A 4 8.05 -10.65 1.33
CA ALA A 4 7.87 -9.45 0.50
C ALA A 4 7.44 -8.25 1.36
N GLU A 5 6.45 -8.45 2.24
CA GLU A 5 6.01 -7.45 3.23
C GLU A 5 7.17 -7.02 4.14
N SER A 6 7.92 -7.98 4.70
CA SER A 6 9.06 -7.69 5.57
C SER A 6 10.17 -6.92 4.84
N THR A 7 10.42 -7.24 3.56
CA THR A 7 11.41 -6.52 2.74
C THR A 7 10.94 -5.10 2.45
N ALA A 8 9.66 -4.92 2.09
CA ALA A 8 9.07 -3.60 1.87
C ALA A 8 9.11 -2.76 3.15
N GLY A 9 8.67 -3.32 4.29
CA GLY A 9 8.71 -2.65 5.59
C GLY A 9 10.12 -2.24 6.01
N TYR A 10 11.11 -3.13 5.86
CA TYR A 10 12.52 -2.79 6.15
C TYR A 10 13.02 -1.64 5.29
N PHE A 11 12.71 -1.65 3.99
CA PHE A 11 13.09 -0.58 3.08
C PHE A 11 12.41 0.75 3.46
N LEU A 12 11.09 0.73 3.63
CA LEU A 12 10.28 1.91 3.95
C LEU A 12 10.71 2.58 5.27
N THR A 13 10.94 1.79 6.32
CA THR A 13 11.40 2.29 7.62
C THR A 13 12.81 2.89 7.57
N GLY A 14 13.61 2.55 6.56
CA GLY A 14 14.92 3.15 6.32
C GLY A 14 14.89 4.50 5.59
N LEU A 15 13.74 4.94 5.06
CA LEU A 15 13.62 6.18 4.31
C LEU A 15 13.53 7.39 5.26
N PRO A 16 14.43 8.38 5.16
CA PRO A 16 14.43 9.53 6.06
C PRO A 16 13.20 10.40 5.85
N GLY A 17 12.53 10.76 6.95
CA GLY A 17 11.34 11.62 6.93
C GLY A 17 10.04 10.91 6.56
N LEU A 18 10.06 9.58 6.36
CA LEU A 18 8.87 8.77 6.15
C LEU A 18 8.42 8.15 7.47
N GLU A 19 7.18 8.41 7.88
CA GLU A 19 6.57 7.68 8.99
C GLU A 19 5.94 6.38 8.48
N VAL A 20 6.16 5.25 9.17
CA VAL A 20 5.60 3.96 8.78
C VAL A 20 4.85 3.36 9.96
N ARG A 21 3.56 3.05 9.77
CA ARG A 21 2.70 2.41 10.77
C ARG A 21 2.03 1.18 10.17
N TRP A 22 1.72 0.18 10.98
CA TRP A 22 0.81 -0.91 10.61
C TRP A 22 -0.60 -0.59 11.11
N LEU A 23 -1.62 -0.90 10.32
CA LEU A 23 -3.02 -0.73 10.70
C LEU A 23 -3.70 -2.10 10.82
N PRO A 24 -3.87 -2.65 12.04
CA PRO A 24 -4.56 -3.90 12.22
C PRO A 24 -6.05 -3.78 11.87
N GLU A 25 -6.66 -4.90 11.48
CA GLU A 25 -8.12 -5.00 11.30
C GLU A 25 -8.86 -4.51 12.55
N ARG A 26 -9.87 -3.67 12.36
CA ARG A 26 -10.77 -3.18 13.42
C ARG A 26 -12.20 -3.30 12.94
N GLN A 27 -13.19 -3.20 13.84
CA GLN A 27 -14.61 -3.41 13.51
C GLN A 27 -15.05 -2.60 12.26
N GLY A 28 -15.18 -3.29 11.11
CA GLY A 28 -15.58 -2.70 9.84
C GLY A 28 -14.45 -2.13 8.98
N ASP A 29 -13.22 -2.12 9.49
CA ASP A 29 -12.03 -1.57 8.86
C ASP A 29 -11.03 -2.68 8.53
N PRO A 30 -10.72 -2.91 7.25
CA PRO A 30 -9.77 -3.93 6.85
C PRO A 30 -8.37 -3.58 7.36
N GLU A 31 -7.58 -4.63 7.58
CA GLU A 31 -6.15 -4.50 7.78
C GLU A 31 -5.50 -3.81 6.57
N VAL A 32 -4.47 -3.01 6.84
CA VAL A 32 -3.56 -2.48 5.82
C VAL A 32 -2.13 -2.78 6.23
N ASP A 33 -1.35 -3.40 5.33
CA ASP A 33 0.04 -3.79 5.61
C ASP A 33 0.87 -2.62 6.15
N PHE A 34 0.80 -1.46 5.49
CA PHE A 34 1.48 -0.25 5.92
C PHE A 34 0.67 1.01 5.66
N VAL A 35 0.84 1.99 6.53
CA VAL A 35 0.39 3.37 6.35
C VAL A 35 1.61 4.27 6.40
N LEU A 36 1.83 4.99 5.32
CA LEU A 36 2.96 5.91 5.15
C LEU A 36 2.51 7.33 5.50
N GLY A 37 3.23 8.00 6.40
CA GLY A 37 3.00 9.39 6.77
C GLY A 37 4.04 10.31 6.14
N ILE A 38 3.60 11.33 5.42
CA ILE A 38 4.43 12.42 4.89
C ILE A 38 3.74 13.74 5.18
N GLY A 39 4.30 14.54 6.08
CA GLY A 39 3.65 15.75 6.56
C GLY A 39 2.32 15.43 7.24
N ASP A 40 1.20 15.89 6.68
CA ASP A 40 -0.16 15.62 7.17
C ASP A 40 -0.94 14.62 6.30
N GLN A 41 -0.27 13.99 5.34
CA GLN A 41 -0.86 12.97 4.46
C GLN A 41 -0.57 11.56 4.94
N TRP A 42 -1.58 10.70 4.88
CA TRP A 42 -1.47 9.26 5.14
C TRP A 42 -1.77 8.47 3.88
N ILE A 43 -0.84 7.63 3.45
CA ILE A 43 -0.92 6.85 2.21
C ILE A 43 -0.94 5.37 2.60
N PRO A 44 -2.06 4.65 2.38
CA PRO A 44 -2.12 3.21 2.63
C PRO A 44 -1.32 2.47 1.56
N LEU A 45 -0.66 1.39 1.96
CA LEU A 45 0.14 0.53 1.10
C LEU A 45 -0.15 -0.93 1.42
N GLU A 46 -0.43 -1.71 0.38
CA GLU A 46 -0.60 -3.17 0.43
C GLU A 46 0.46 -3.87 -0.41
N VAL A 47 0.94 -5.02 0.04
CA VAL A 47 1.93 -5.85 -0.66
C VAL A 47 1.30 -7.13 -1.17
N GLU A 48 0.79 -7.07 -2.39
CA GLU A 48 0.18 -8.22 -3.06
C GLU A 48 1.19 -8.92 -4.00
N TYR A 49 1.96 -9.84 -3.43
CA TYR A 49 3.05 -10.54 -4.13
C TYR A 49 2.62 -11.85 -4.82
N GLN A 50 1.37 -11.96 -5.24
CA GLN A 50 0.86 -13.11 -5.97
C GLN A 50 0.97 -12.96 -7.51
N ALA A 51 0.69 -14.05 -8.23
CA ALA A 51 0.82 -14.08 -9.70
C ALA A 51 -0.36 -13.43 -10.43
N ARG A 52 -1.54 -13.38 -9.81
CA ARG A 52 -2.77 -12.83 -10.38
C ARG A 52 -3.42 -11.92 -9.35
N ILE A 53 -3.63 -10.67 -9.72
CA ILE A 53 -4.29 -9.67 -8.88
C ILE A 53 -5.76 -9.60 -9.26
N ASP A 54 -6.64 -9.68 -8.27
CA ASP A 54 -8.04 -9.33 -8.39
C ASP A 54 -8.20 -7.81 -8.23
N PRO A 55 -8.64 -7.08 -9.28
CA PRO A 55 -8.67 -5.62 -9.28
C PRO A 55 -9.75 -5.03 -8.37
N VAL A 56 -10.58 -5.86 -7.72
CA VAL A 56 -11.63 -5.42 -6.79
C VAL A 56 -11.32 -5.88 -5.37
N ARG A 57 -10.95 -7.15 -5.19
CA ARG A 57 -10.70 -7.71 -3.86
C ARG A 57 -9.38 -7.22 -3.28
N ASP A 58 -8.31 -7.25 -4.06
CA ASP A 58 -6.95 -7.02 -3.56
C ASP A 58 -6.65 -5.52 -3.33
N VAL A 59 -7.55 -4.63 -3.75
CA VAL A 59 -7.45 -3.18 -3.53
C VAL A 59 -8.50 -2.63 -2.56
N ARG A 60 -9.37 -3.50 -2.02
CA ARG A 60 -10.52 -3.08 -1.20
C ARG A 60 -10.07 -2.29 0.02
N ALA A 61 -9.03 -2.74 0.71
CA ALA A 61 -8.50 -2.09 1.90
C ALA A 61 -7.97 -0.69 1.60
N LEU A 62 -7.22 -0.55 0.51
CA LEU A 62 -6.74 0.75 0.01
C LEU A 62 -7.89 1.70 -0.31
N ILE A 63 -8.91 1.23 -1.04
CA ILE A 63 -10.07 2.06 -1.41
C ILE A 63 -10.81 2.54 -0.15
N GLN A 64 -11.11 1.63 0.78
CA GLN A 64 -11.82 1.98 2.01
C GLN A 64 -11.00 2.93 2.90
N PHE A 65 -9.68 2.80 2.91
CA PHE A 65 -8.81 3.75 3.59
C PHE A 65 -8.86 5.13 2.92
N VAL A 66 -8.75 5.20 1.60
CA VAL A 66 -8.76 6.47 0.85
C VAL A 66 -10.12 7.19 0.96
N GLU A 67 -11.23 6.47 1.08
CA GLU A 67 -12.58 7.05 1.23
C GLU A 67 -12.80 7.77 2.56
N LYS A 68 -11.95 7.52 3.56
CA LYS A 68 -12.11 8.10 4.90
C LYS A 68 -11.46 9.47 5.00
N LEU A 69 -12.30 10.47 5.18
CA LEU A 69 -11.91 11.90 5.24
C LEU A 69 -10.84 12.21 6.31
N TYR A 70 -10.79 11.46 7.42
CA TYR A 70 -9.83 11.73 8.49
C TYR A 70 -8.38 11.36 8.13
N HIS A 71 -8.17 10.48 7.14
CA HIS A 71 -6.85 10.04 6.72
C HIS A 71 -6.16 11.02 5.77
N ARG A 72 -6.89 12.02 5.22
CA ARG A 72 -6.37 12.99 4.23
C ARG A 72 -5.59 12.32 3.08
N SER A 73 -5.99 11.11 2.73
CA SER A 73 -5.32 10.31 1.70
C SER A 73 -5.86 10.68 0.32
N GLN A 74 -4.97 10.85 -0.65
CA GLN A 74 -5.35 11.12 -2.05
C GLN A 74 -5.31 9.85 -2.91
N PHE A 75 -4.49 8.89 -2.51
CA PHE A 75 -4.27 7.65 -3.24
C PHE A 75 -3.72 6.55 -2.31
N GLY A 76 -3.87 5.29 -2.73
CA GLY A 76 -3.23 4.13 -2.11
C GLY A 76 -2.18 3.52 -3.03
N ILE A 77 -1.27 2.74 -2.45
CA ILE A 77 -0.19 2.06 -3.18
C ILE A 77 -0.42 0.55 -3.14
N LEU A 78 -0.42 -0.09 -4.31
CA LEU A 78 -0.41 -1.55 -4.41
C LEU A 78 0.98 -2.00 -4.88
N VAL A 79 1.73 -2.65 -4.00
CA VAL A 79 3.02 -3.24 -4.32
C VAL A 79 2.81 -4.64 -4.88
N THR A 80 3.24 -4.85 -6.13
CA THR A 80 2.97 -6.10 -6.86
C THR A 80 4.23 -6.89 -7.14
N ARG A 81 4.07 -8.15 -7.58
CA ARG A 81 5.19 -8.97 -8.05
C ARG A 81 5.77 -8.49 -9.40
N LYS A 82 4.93 -7.98 -10.29
CA LYS A 82 5.26 -7.53 -11.66
C LYS A 82 4.35 -6.38 -12.05
N ASP A 83 4.67 -5.71 -13.15
CA ASP A 83 3.79 -4.67 -13.69
C ASP A 83 2.38 -5.21 -13.94
N LEU A 84 1.41 -4.38 -13.61
CA LEU A 84 0.00 -4.73 -13.69
C LEU A 84 -0.55 -4.36 -15.05
N ALA A 85 -1.14 -5.34 -15.75
CA ALA A 85 -1.81 -5.11 -17.03
C ALA A 85 -3.31 -4.79 -16.88
N VAL A 86 -3.87 -4.90 -15.66
CA VAL A 86 -5.29 -4.63 -15.40
C VAL A 86 -5.49 -3.20 -14.92
N THR A 87 -6.65 -2.63 -15.25
CA THR A 87 -7.06 -1.31 -14.78
C THR A 87 -7.56 -1.41 -13.34
N LEU A 88 -7.05 -0.57 -12.45
CA LEU A 88 -7.49 -0.42 -11.07
C LEU A 88 -8.34 0.84 -10.89
N ASP A 89 -8.89 1.03 -9.68
CA ASP A 89 -9.43 2.32 -9.27
C ASP A 89 -8.38 3.43 -9.50
N PRO A 90 -8.74 4.59 -10.08
CA PRO A 90 -7.80 5.67 -10.41
C PRO A 90 -7.01 6.22 -9.22
N ARG A 91 -7.47 5.98 -7.98
CA ARG A 91 -6.79 6.38 -6.74
C ARG A 91 -5.75 5.35 -6.30
N ILE A 92 -5.53 4.27 -7.05
CA ILE A 92 -4.57 3.22 -6.68
C ILE A 92 -3.39 3.25 -7.64
N VAL A 93 -2.21 3.50 -7.08
CA VAL A 93 -0.94 3.45 -7.79
C VAL A 93 -0.33 2.07 -7.59
N ALA A 94 -0.34 1.24 -8.63
CA ALA A 94 0.33 -0.04 -8.60
C ALA A 94 1.78 0.07 -9.07
N LEU A 95 2.71 -0.53 -8.34
CA LEU A 95 4.10 -0.67 -8.79
C LEU A 95 4.73 -2.00 -8.34
N PRO A 96 5.66 -2.56 -9.11
CA PRO A 96 6.40 -3.74 -8.68
C PRO A 96 7.25 -3.46 -7.45
N LEU A 97 7.39 -4.44 -6.55
CA LEU A 97 8.31 -4.36 -5.41
C LEU A 97 9.73 -3.98 -5.83
N SER A 98 10.21 -4.49 -6.97
CA SER A 98 11.53 -4.14 -7.52
C SER A 98 11.65 -2.66 -7.86
N SER A 99 10.57 -1.99 -8.25
CA SER A 99 10.55 -0.54 -8.50
C SER A 99 10.56 0.24 -7.20
N LEU A 100 9.79 -0.20 -6.19
CA LEU A 100 9.81 0.40 -4.85
C LEU A 100 11.23 0.41 -4.26
N LEU A 101 11.90 -0.74 -4.27
CA LEU A 101 13.24 -0.93 -3.68
C LEU A 101 14.36 -0.18 -4.43
N ARG A 102 14.06 0.40 -5.59
CA ARG A 102 15.01 1.23 -6.37
C ARG A 102 14.85 2.72 -6.11
N MET A 103 13.81 3.13 -5.37
CA MET A 103 13.66 4.51 -4.94
C MET A 103 14.81 4.89 -3.99
N ARG A 104 15.35 6.09 -4.16
CA ARG A 104 16.50 6.62 -3.40
C ARG A 104 16.22 8.06 -3.05
#